data_AF-A0A0D3ERI2-F1
#
_entry.id   AF-A0A0D3ERI2-F1
#
_cell.length_a   1.000
_cell.length_b   1.000
_cell.length_c   1.000
_cell.angle_alpha   90.00
_cell.angle_beta   90.00
_cell.angle_gamma   90.00
#
_symmetry.space_group_name_H-M   'P 1'
#
loop_
_entity.id
_entity.type
_entity.pdbx_description
1 polymer ?
#
loop_
_entity_poly.entity_id
_entity_poly.type
_entity_poly.pdbx_seq_one_letter_code
_entity_poly.pdbx_strand_id
1 'polypeptide(L)'
;MEVFGPVTAGQVSFLLGLFPVLIAWIYSEVLEYRKSSSMKVHSDSNLENGTVKEDDKTVLLEGGLSKSPSTKFRINSTKANLIRFITMDESFLLENRAVLRAMAEFGIVLVYFYICDRTNIFPESKKSYNRDLFLFLYILLIIASALTSLKKHHDKSAFSGKSILYLNRHQTEEWKGWMQVLFLMYHYFAATEIYNAIRVFIAAYVWMTGFGNFSYYYIKKDFSLARFAQYNEIPSVMAMKIVSCFLAVILIWEIPGVFELLWSPFTFMLGYKDPEPSKANLPLLHEWHFRSGLDRYIWIIGMIYAYFHPNAGYLWYEYIYKLDKITYNKYHPYTSWIPITWLGKITLETYISQIHIWLRSNMPNGQPKWLLSFIPGYPLLNFMLATAIYLLISYRVFELTGVLKSAFIPSRDNNRLYQNFVAGIAISVCLYFLSIVLLKIPIV
;
A
#
# COMPACT_ATOMS: atom_id res chain seq x y z
N MET A 1 -4.49 -25.15 20.41
CA MET A 1 -4.01 -23.90 19.77
C MET A 1 -2.89 -23.36 20.65
N GLU A 2 -1.65 -23.65 20.31
CA GLU A 2 -0.51 -23.04 21.02
C GLU A 2 -0.34 -21.62 20.51
N VAL A 3 -0.40 -20.65 21.42
CA VAL A 3 -0.03 -19.26 21.15
C VAL A 3 1.44 -19.13 21.54
N PHE A 4 2.27 -18.62 20.63
CA PHE A 4 3.69 -18.43 20.90
C PHE A 4 3.91 -17.28 21.89
N GLY A 5 3.91 -17.58 23.19
CA GLY A 5 4.33 -16.68 24.27
C GLY A 5 3.20 -16.08 25.12
N PRO A 6 3.55 -15.40 26.23
CA PRO A 6 2.60 -14.73 27.10
C PRO A 6 1.92 -13.55 26.39
N VAL A 7 0.69 -13.23 26.81
CA VAL A 7 -0.05 -12.09 26.27
C VAL A 7 0.70 -10.79 26.57
N THR A 8 0.98 -10.02 25.53
CA THR A 8 1.72 -8.76 25.61
C THR A 8 0.80 -7.57 25.79
N ALA A 9 1.31 -6.48 26.39
CA ALA A 9 0.57 -5.22 26.53
C ALA A 9 0.11 -4.65 25.17
N GLY A 10 0.90 -4.86 24.12
CA GLY A 10 0.53 -4.45 22.76
C GLY A 10 -0.70 -5.19 22.22
N GLN A 11 -0.79 -6.50 22.44
CA GLN A 11 -1.96 -7.30 22.04
C GLN A 11 -3.22 -6.88 22.79
N VAL A 12 -3.11 -6.67 24.10
CA VAL A 12 -4.24 -6.17 24.91
C VAL A 12 -4.65 -4.77 24.45
N SER A 13 -3.70 -3.88 24.20
CA SER A 13 -3.96 -2.50 23.75
C SER A 13 -4.67 -2.48 22.40
N PHE A 14 -4.28 -3.36 21.48
CA PHE A 14 -4.93 -3.52 20.20
C PHE A 14 -6.39 -3.97 20.36
N LEU A 15 -6.63 -4.99 21.18
CA LEU A 15 -7.99 -5.50 21.44
C LEU A 15 -8.88 -4.46 22.13
N LEU A 16 -8.34 -3.74 23.14
CA LEU A 16 -9.04 -2.65 23.81
C LEU A 16 -9.44 -1.51 22.86
N GLY A 17 -8.63 -1.25 21.83
CA GLY A 17 -8.98 -0.28 20.79
C GLY A 17 -9.99 -0.84 19.77
N LEU A 18 -9.87 -2.12 19.42
CA LEU A 18 -10.68 -2.76 18.40
C LEU A 18 -12.13 -3.01 18.85
N PHE A 19 -12.35 -3.47 20.10
CA PHE A 19 -13.69 -3.81 20.58
C PHE A 19 -14.67 -2.63 20.57
N PRO A 20 -14.34 -1.43 21.10
CA PRO A 20 -15.24 -0.28 21.04
C PRO A 20 -15.58 0.12 19.60
N VAL A 21 -14.63 0.02 18.68
CA VAL A 21 -14.83 0.32 17.25
C VAL A 21 -15.75 -0.71 16.61
N LEU A 22 -15.57 -1.99 16.91
CA LEU A 22 -16.47 -3.06 16.44
C LEU A 22 -17.90 -2.86 16.94
N ILE A 23 -18.06 -2.56 18.24
CA ILE A 23 -19.37 -2.30 18.85
C ILE A 23 -20.02 -1.07 18.20
N ALA A 24 -19.27 0.03 18.06
CA ALA A 24 -19.77 1.26 17.43
C ALA A 24 -20.17 1.03 15.97
N TRP A 25 -19.39 0.24 15.22
CA TRP A 25 -19.74 -0.13 13.86
C TRP A 25 -21.02 -0.97 13.81
N ILE A 26 -21.11 -2.06 14.57
CA ILE A 26 -22.32 -2.91 14.62
C ILE A 26 -23.54 -2.07 15.01
N TYR A 27 -23.40 -1.17 16.00
CA TYR A 27 -24.50 -0.29 16.39
C TYR A 27 -24.90 0.67 15.27
N SER A 28 -23.94 1.24 14.54
CA SER A 28 -24.23 2.09 13.36
C SER A 28 -24.97 1.34 12.24
N GLU A 29 -24.67 0.06 12.03
CA GLU A 29 -25.37 -0.80 11.07
C GLU A 29 -26.82 -1.08 11.50
N VAL A 30 -27.02 -1.37 12.79
CA VAL A 30 -28.35 -1.58 13.35
C VAL A 30 -29.20 -0.32 13.26
N LEU A 31 -28.63 0.86 13.52
CA LEU A 31 -29.31 2.14 13.37
C LEU A 31 -29.72 2.43 11.92
N GLU A 32 -28.84 2.17 10.95
CA GLU A 32 -29.15 2.34 9.53
C GLU A 32 -30.26 1.39 9.08
N TYR A 33 -30.20 0.12 9.51
CA TYR A 33 -31.25 -0.86 9.24
C TYR A 33 -32.61 -0.44 9.81
N ARG A 34 -32.65 0.04 11.07
CA ARG A 34 -33.88 0.55 11.70
C ARG A 34 -34.45 1.75 10.95
N LYS A 35 -33.60 2.68 10.51
CA LYS A 35 -34.02 3.85 9.73
C LYS A 35 -34.61 3.43 8.37
N SER A 36 -33.96 2.50 7.67
CA SER A 36 -34.44 1.98 6.38
C SER A 36 -35.77 1.23 6.53
N SER A 37 -35.91 0.41 7.58
CA SER A 37 -37.16 -0.29 7.89
C SER A 37 -38.31 0.68 8.22
N SER A 38 -38.06 1.72 9.02
CA SER A 38 -39.07 2.74 9.33
C SER A 38 -39.52 3.52 8.10
N MET A 39 -38.62 3.83 7.16
CA MET A 39 -38.99 4.46 5.89
C MET A 39 -39.83 3.52 5.01
N LYS A 40 -39.48 2.23 4.97
CA LYS A 40 -40.23 1.23 4.20
C LYS A 40 -41.67 1.05 4.70
N VAL A 41 -41.86 1.04 6.03
CA VAL A 41 -43.20 0.97 6.64
C VAL A 41 -44.02 2.24 6.33
N HIS A 42 -43.39 3.42 6.32
CA HIS A 42 -44.07 4.67 5.93
C HIS A 42 -44.38 4.77 4.43
N SER A 43 -43.57 4.16 3.56
CA SER A 43 -43.90 4.10 2.12
C SER A 43 -45.03 3.12 1.84
N ASP A 44 -45.06 1.98 2.55
CA ASP A 44 -46.12 0.98 2.38
C ASP A 44 -47.47 1.52 2.91
N SER A 45 -47.49 2.34 3.98
CA SER A 45 -48.72 3.02 4.44
C SER A 45 -49.19 4.16 3.54
N ASN A 46 -48.28 4.78 2.77
CA ASN A 46 -48.64 5.83 1.80
C ASN A 46 -49.05 5.26 0.44
N LEU A 47 -48.76 3.98 0.16
CA LEU A 47 -49.16 3.30 -1.07
C LEU A 47 -50.65 2.90 -1.07
N GLU A 48 -51.31 2.87 0.10
CA GLU A 48 -52.76 2.68 0.20
C GLU A 48 -53.58 3.97 -0.06
N ASN A 49 -52.94 5.14 -0.21
CA ASN A 49 -53.65 6.42 -0.31
C ASN A 49 -53.18 7.37 -1.42
N GLY A 50 -52.60 6.85 -2.51
CA GLY A 50 -52.15 7.70 -3.62
C GLY A 50 -52.25 7.04 -4.98
N THR A 51 -53.23 7.46 -5.77
CA THR A 51 -53.28 7.22 -7.22
C THR A 51 -51.98 7.67 -7.88
N VAL A 52 -51.33 6.70 -8.53
CA VAL A 52 -50.10 6.83 -9.30
C VAL A 52 -50.24 7.92 -10.37
N LYS A 53 -49.38 8.95 -10.31
CA LYS A 53 -49.05 9.77 -11.47
C LYS A 53 -47.68 9.32 -11.99
N GLU A 54 -47.71 8.71 -13.16
CA GLU A 54 -46.56 8.41 -14.01
C GLU A 54 -45.94 9.73 -14.51
N ASP A 55 -44.84 10.19 -13.91
CA ASP A 55 -43.98 11.19 -14.55
C ASP A 55 -42.47 11.11 -14.15
N ASP A 56 -42.08 10.29 -13.16
CA ASP A 56 -40.69 10.23 -12.70
C ASP A 56 -39.80 9.16 -13.39
N LYS A 57 -40.32 8.47 -14.41
CA LYS A 57 -39.60 7.35 -15.06
C LYS A 57 -38.61 7.77 -16.15
N THR A 58 -38.41 9.07 -16.38
CA THR A 58 -37.52 9.59 -17.44
C THR A 58 -36.15 10.07 -16.94
N VAL A 59 -35.84 9.98 -15.64
CA VAL A 59 -34.57 10.50 -15.07
C VAL A 59 -33.49 9.43 -14.81
N LEU A 60 -33.78 8.14 -15.04
CA LEU A 60 -32.85 7.03 -14.71
C LEU A 60 -31.96 6.54 -15.87
N LEU A 61 -31.68 7.37 -16.88
CA LEU A 61 -30.79 7.00 -17.99
C LEU A 61 -29.73 8.06 -18.37
N GLU A 62 -29.28 8.88 -17.44
CA GLU A 62 -28.05 9.66 -17.64
C GLU A 62 -27.06 9.50 -16.47
N GLY A 63 -25.88 8.99 -16.83
CA GLY A 63 -24.81 8.68 -15.90
C GLY A 63 -24.06 9.90 -15.38
N GLY A 64 -23.40 9.68 -14.24
CA GLY A 64 -22.05 10.18 -14.00
C GLY A 64 -21.86 11.70 -13.98
N LEU A 65 -22.39 12.38 -12.96
CA LEU A 65 -21.72 13.54 -12.38
C LEU A 65 -22.04 13.62 -10.89
N SER A 66 -20.98 13.60 -10.08
CA SER A 66 -21.00 13.81 -8.65
C SER A 66 -21.71 15.12 -8.29
N LYS A 67 -22.95 15.04 -7.81
CA LYS A 67 -23.56 16.13 -7.04
C LYS A 67 -22.87 16.16 -5.67
N SER A 68 -22.00 17.15 -5.49
CA SER A 68 -21.50 17.61 -4.20
C SER A 68 -22.68 17.81 -3.24
N PRO A 69 -22.78 17.08 -2.12
CA PRO A 69 -23.61 17.53 -1.02
C PRO A 69 -22.94 18.78 -0.45
N SER A 70 -23.72 19.85 -0.32
CA SER A 70 -23.34 21.09 0.35
C SER A 70 -22.90 20.81 1.80
N THR A 71 -21.62 20.50 2.00
CA THR A 71 -21.07 20.32 3.33
C THR A 71 -20.95 21.67 4.02
N LYS A 72 -21.94 22.01 4.85
CA LYS A 72 -21.67 22.71 6.12
C LYS A 72 -20.77 21.79 6.95
N PHE A 73 -19.46 21.80 6.69
CA PHE A 73 -18.48 21.17 7.57
C PHE A 73 -18.47 21.96 8.87
N ARG A 74 -19.27 21.52 9.84
CA ARG A 74 -19.20 22.02 11.21
C ARG A 74 -17.83 21.62 11.76
N ILE A 75 -16.97 22.61 12.02
CA ILE A 75 -15.63 22.41 12.61
C ILE A 75 -15.85 21.95 14.06
N ASN A 76 -16.09 20.66 14.25
CA ASN A 76 -16.13 20.08 15.59
C ASN A 76 -14.69 19.75 16.00
N SER A 77 -14.28 20.28 17.16
CA SER A 77 -12.99 19.96 17.78
C SER A 77 -12.82 18.44 17.92
N THR A 78 -11.62 17.92 17.70
CA THR A 78 -11.30 16.48 17.86
C THR A 78 -11.73 15.93 19.21
N LYS A 79 -11.69 16.76 20.26
CA LYS A 79 -12.19 16.41 21.60
C LYS A 79 -13.72 16.16 21.60
N ALA A 80 -14.49 16.98 20.91
CA ALA A 80 -15.94 16.83 20.81
C ALA A 80 -16.33 15.56 20.04
N ASN A 81 -15.60 15.23 18.97
CA ASN A 81 -15.82 13.98 18.23
C ASN A 81 -15.48 12.75 19.08
N LEU A 82 -14.41 12.81 19.89
CA LEU A 82 -14.07 11.74 20.82
C LEU A 82 -15.15 11.53 21.89
N ILE A 83 -15.68 12.62 22.46
CA ILE A 83 -16.78 12.56 23.43
C ILE A 83 -18.02 11.93 22.77
N ARG A 84 -18.41 12.39 21.59
CA ARG A 84 -19.57 11.83 20.84
C ARG A 84 -19.41 10.36 20.53
N PHE A 85 -18.19 9.90 20.22
CA PHE A 85 -17.89 8.49 20.03
C PHE A 85 -18.03 7.69 21.34
N ILE A 86 -17.46 8.18 22.44
CA ILE A 86 -17.54 7.51 23.76
C ILE A 86 -18.99 7.44 24.25
N THR A 87 -19.79 8.49 24.00
CA THR A 87 -21.21 8.53 24.36
C THR A 87 -22.12 7.81 23.36
N MET A 88 -21.57 7.15 22.32
CA MET A 88 -22.31 6.43 21.28
C MET A 88 -23.44 7.26 20.64
N ASP A 89 -23.17 8.52 20.33
CA ASP A 89 -24.14 9.44 19.71
C ASP A 89 -24.58 8.93 18.32
N GLU A 90 -25.88 8.68 18.14
CA GLU A 90 -26.45 8.06 16.93
C GLU A 90 -26.12 8.85 15.66
N SER A 91 -26.19 10.18 15.73
CA SER A 91 -25.92 11.05 14.58
C SER A 91 -24.45 10.96 14.14
N PHE A 92 -23.53 10.94 15.11
CA PHE A 92 -22.09 10.77 14.85
C PHE A 92 -21.77 9.41 14.22
N LEU A 93 -22.39 8.34 14.74
CA LEU A 93 -22.15 6.97 14.27
C LEU A 93 -22.63 6.79 12.83
N LEU A 94 -23.79 7.34 12.47
CA LEU A 94 -24.31 7.31 11.11
C LEU A 94 -23.44 8.15 10.15
N GLU A 95 -22.99 9.34 10.56
CA GLU A 95 -22.10 10.18 9.77
C GLU A 95 -20.75 9.50 9.46
N ASN A 96 -20.21 8.74 10.42
CA ASN A 96 -18.89 8.11 10.32
C ASN A 96 -18.94 6.60 10.07
N ARG A 97 -20.10 6.04 9.70
CA ARG A 97 -20.30 4.58 9.51
C ARG A 97 -19.26 3.93 8.61
N ALA A 98 -18.97 4.55 7.46
CA ALA A 98 -17.97 4.02 6.51
C ALA A 98 -16.56 3.96 7.11
N VAL A 99 -16.20 4.94 7.95
CA VAL A 99 -14.90 4.98 8.65
C VAL A 99 -14.87 3.93 9.76
N LEU A 100 -15.94 3.80 10.54
CA LEU A 100 -16.06 2.78 11.59
C LEU A 100 -15.97 1.36 11.01
N ARG A 101 -16.68 1.10 9.90
CA ARG A 101 -16.57 -0.14 9.14
C ARG A 101 -15.14 -0.38 8.68
N ALA A 102 -14.49 0.65 8.13
CA ALA A 102 -13.12 0.51 7.63
C ALA A 102 -12.13 0.17 8.75
N MET A 103 -12.24 0.82 9.92
CA MET A 103 -11.41 0.56 11.08
C MET A 103 -11.66 -0.85 11.65
N ALA A 104 -12.92 -1.25 11.76
CA ALA A 104 -13.33 -2.57 12.26
C ALA A 104 -12.82 -3.71 11.36
N GLU A 105 -13.10 -3.64 10.06
CA GLU A 105 -12.65 -4.66 9.10
C GLU A 105 -11.12 -4.73 9.01
N PHE A 106 -10.43 -3.58 9.02
CA PHE A 106 -8.97 -3.57 9.03
C PHE A 106 -8.41 -4.23 10.29
N GLY A 107 -9.02 -3.97 11.45
CA GLY A 107 -8.67 -4.64 12.70
C GLY A 107 -8.89 -6.15 12.65
N ILE A 108 -10.00 -6.62 12.04
CA ILE A 108 -10.26 -8.05 11.83
C ILE A 108 -9.19 -8.67 10.91
N VAL A 109 -8.78 -7.98 9.84
CA VAL A 109 -7.70 -8.45 8.97
C VAL A 109 -6.37 -8.58 9.73
N LEU A 110 -6.06 -7.65 10.62
CA LEU A 110 -4.87 -7.75 11.48
C LEU A 110 -4.95 -8.94 12.45
N VAL A 111 -6.13 -9.24 13.00
CA VAL A 111 -6.35 -10.46 13.79
C VAL A 111 -6.15 -11.71 12.92
N TYR A 112 -6.63 -11.70 11.68
CA TYR A 112 -6.39 -12.79 10.74
C TYR A 112 -4.90 -13.00 10.44
N PHE A 113 -4.12 -11.93 10.20
CA PHE A 113 -2.66 -12.02 10.04
C PHE A 113 -2.00 -12.58 11.30
N TYR A 114 -2.44 -12.12 12.48
CA TYR A 114 -1.94 -12.65 13.75
C TYR A 114 -2.21 -14.16 13.87
N ILE A 115 -3.40 -14.62 13.49
CA ILE A 115 -3.74 -16.03 13.49
C ILE A 115 -2.84 -16.83 12.55
N CYS A 116 -2.67 -16.37 11.30
CA CYS A 116 -1.83 -17.07 10.33
C CYS A 116 -0.36 -17.17 10.77
N ASP A 117 0.18 -16.11 11.38
CA ASP A 117 1.59 -16.01 11.75
C ASP A 117 1.93 -16.64 13.11
N ARG A 118 1.07 -16.43 14.11
CA ARG A 118 1.39 -16.69 15.53
C ARG A 118 0.69 -17.89 16.10
N THR A 119 -0.01 -18.64 15.27
CA THR A 119 -0.76 -19.81 15.73
C THR A 119 -0.46 -21.01 14.83
N ASN A 120 -0.55 -22.19 15.42
CA ASN A 120 -0.41 -23.46 14.72
C ASN A 120 -1.74 -23.99 14.16
N ILE A 121 -2.69 -23.09 13.86
CA ILE A 121 -3.98 -23.49 13.26
C ILE A 121 -3.77 -24.07 11.86
N PHE A 122 -2.91 -23.44 11.07
CA PHE A 122 -2.58 -23.88 9.71
C PHE A 122 -1.18 -24.51 9.68
N PRO A 123 -1.01 -25.70 9.12
CA PRO A 123 0.30 -26.34 9.02
C PRO A 123 1.22 -25.65 8.01
N GLU A 124 2.53 -25.88 8.17
CA GLU A 124 3.55 -25.49 7.20
C GLU A 124 3.72 -26.50 6.06
N SER A 125 4.09 -25.98 4.89
CA SER A 125 4.53 -26.76 3.74
C SER A 125 5.86 -26.25 3.19
N LYS A 126 6.64 -27.14 2.56
CA LYS A 126 7.90 -26.77 1.91
C LYS A 126 7.64 -26.10 0.56
N LYS A 127 8.47 -25.12 0.22
CA LYS A 127 8.50 -24.53 -1.12
C LYS A 127 8.97 -25.60 -2.12
N SER A 128 8.26 -25.72 -3.24
CA SER A 128 8.59 -26.66 -4.31
C SER A 128 8.75 -25.90 -5.61
N TYR A 129 9.98 -25.83 -6.13
CA TYR A 129 10.25 -25.19 -7.43
C TYR A 129 10.22 -26.23 -8.54
N ASN A 130 9.41 -25.98 -9.56
CA ASN A 130 9.48 -26.68 -10.84
C ASN A 130 9.48 -25.62 -11.94
N ARG A 131 10.52 -25.64 -12.78
CA ARG A 131 10.73 -24.62 -13.82
C ARG A 131 9.62 -24.60 -14.86
N ASP A 132 9.16 -25.78 -15.28
CA ASP A 132 8.15 -25.91 -16.33
C ASP A 132 6.79 -25.41 -15.83
N LEU A 133 6.40 -25.78 -14.60
CA LEU A 133 5.21 -25.26 -13.95
C LEU A 133 5.29 -23.73 -13.77
N PHE A 134 6.44 -23.22 -13.34
CA PHE A 134 6.66 -21.79 -13.16
C PHE A 134 6.46 -21.03 -14.48
N LEU A 135 7.12 -21.48 -15.55
CA LEU A 135 7.00 -20.87 -16.87
C LEU A 135 5.58 -21.00 -17.43
N PHE A 136 4.95 -22.16 -17.25
CA PHE A 136 3.56 -22.38 -17.64
C PHE A 136 2.61 -21.40 -16.97
N LEU A 137 2.69 -21.23 -15.64
CA LEU A 137 1.86 -20.29 -14.89
C LEU A 137 2.11 -18.84 -15.32
N TYR A 138 3.37 -18.48 -15.58
CA TYR A 138 3.73 -17.14 -16.03
C TYR A 138 3.20 -16.85 -17.44
N ILE A 139 3.36 -17.79 -18.38
CA ILE A 139 2.81 -17.69 -19.74
C ILE A 139 1.29 -17.66 -19.71
N LEU A 140 0.65 -18.48 -18.87
CA LEU A 140 -0.80 -18.48 -18.69
C LEU A 140 -1.30 -17.12 -18.19
N LEU A 141 -0.60 -16.51 -17.23
CA LEU A 141 -0.91 -15.16 -16.76
C LEU A 141 -0.76 -14.12 -17.89
N ILE A 142 0.28 -14.25 -18.72
CA ILE A 142 0.49 -13.37 -19.86
C ILE A 142 -0.69 -13.49 -20.84
N ILE A 143 -1.06 -14.72 -21.21
CA ILE A 143 -2.17 -15.01 -22.12
C ILE A 143 -3.48 -14.49 -21.53
N ALA A 144 -3.78 -14.82 -20.27
CA ALA A 144 -4.98 -14.36 -19.59
C ALA A 144 -5.06 -12.83 -19.54
N SER A 145 -3.94 -12.15 -19.28
CA SER A 145 -3.89 -10.69 -19.26
C SER A 145 -4.09 -10.09 -20.65
N ALA A 146 -3.50 -10.70 -21.68
CA ALA A 146 -3.69 -10.30 -23.07
C ALA A 146 -5.15 -10.51 -23.55
N LEU A 147 -5.77 -11.63 -23.16
CA LEU A 147 -7.16 -11.98 -23.51
C LEU A 147 -8.19 -11.12 -22.76
N THR A 148 -7.93 -10.80 -21.50
CA THR A 148 -8.88 -10.07 -20.64
C THR A 148 -8.80 -8.57 -20.82
N SER A 149 -7.69 -8.01 -21.30
CA SER A 149 -7.70 -6.62 -21.74
C SER A 149 -6.49 -6.15 -22.54
N LEU A 150 -6.78 -5.60 -23.71
CA LEU A 150 -5.96 -4.58 -24.37
C LEU A 150 -6.77 -3.29 -24.43
N LYS A 151 -6.85 -2.55 -23.32
CA LYS A 151 -7.57 -1.28 -23.34
C LYS A 151 -6.70 -0.19 -23.93
N LYS A 152 -7.18 0.42 -25.03
CA LYS A 152 -6.61 1.65 -25.55
C LYS A 152 -7.05 2.82 -24.70
N HIS A 153 -6.12 3.45 -24.01
CA HIS A 153 -6.41 4.66 -23.24
C HIS A 153 -6.60 5.85 -24.17
N HIS A 154 -7.74 6.54 -24.03
CA HIS A 154 -8.06 7.79 -24.73
C HIS A 154 -7.86 9.03 -23.86
N ASP A 155 -7.31 8.84 -22.65
CA ASP A 155 -7.17 9.89 -21.64
C ASP A 155 -6.35 11.06 -22.20
N LYS A 156 -6.92 12.27 -22.08
CA LYS A 156 -6.23 13.50 -22.44
C LYS A 156 -5.23 13.84 -21.34
N SER A 157 -4.04 14.26 -21.74
CA SER A 157 -3.03 14.77 -20.81
C SER A 157 -3.61 15.95 -20.06
N ALA A 158 -3.71 15.84 -18.73
CA ALA A 158 -4.04 16.96 -17.85
C ALA A 158 -3.02 18.12 -17.97
N PHE A 159 -1.88 17.85 -18.62
CA PHE A 159 -0.78 18.76 -18.83
C PHE A 159 -0.84 19.51 -20.19
N SER A 160 -1.30 18.88 -21.28
CA SER A 160 -1.30 19.48 -22.63
C SER A 160 -2.70 19.64 -23.26
N GLY A 161 -3.75 19.02 -22.71
CA GLY A 161 -5.08 18.92 -23.35
C GLY A 161 -5.10 18.00 -24.59
N LYS A 162 -3.93 17.64 -25.12
CA LYS A 162 -3.73 16.62 -26.15
C LYS A 162 -3.78 15.23 -25.52
N SER A 163 -4.30 14.26 -26.27
CA SER A 163 -4.41 12.83 -25.91
C SER A 163 -3.09 12.05 -26.00
N ILE A 164 -1.95 12.71 -25.71
CA ILE A 164 -0.63 12.08 -25.66
C ILE A 164 -0.19 12.11 -24.19
N LEU A 165 -0.06 10.94 -23.58
CA LEU A 165 0.31 10.75 -22.17
C LEU A 165 1.58 9.88 -22.13
N TYR A 166 2.75 10.51 -22.17
CA TYR A 166 4.04 9.81 -22.12
C TYR A 166 4.24 9.17 -20.75
N LEU A 167 4.74 7.92 -20.71
CA LEU A 167 4.88 7.10 -19.50
C LEU A 167 3.67 7.27 -18.57
N ASN A 168 2.51 6.89 -19.10
CA ASN A 168 1.25 7.07 -18.40
C ASN A 168 1.34 6.40 -17.02
N ARG A 169 0.69 7.00 -16.01
CA ARG A 169 0.49 6.36 -14.70
C ARG A 169 0.04 4.91 -14.86
N HIS A 170 -0.82 4.61 -15.83
CA HIS A 170 -1.24 3.24 -16.15
C HIS A 170 -0.08 2.32 -16.54
N GLN A 171 0.86 2.76 -17.38
CA GLN A 171 2.05 1.99 -17.76
C GLN A 171 3.00 1.80 -16.56
N THR A 172 3.15 2.83 -15.72
CA THR A 172 3.94 2.72 -14.48
C THR A 172 3.29 1.74 -13.51
N GLU A 173 1.96 1.78 -13.33
CA GLU A 173 1.24 0.80 -12.53
C GLU A 173 1.33 -0.62 -13.13
N GLU A 174 1.27 -0.79 -14.45
CA GLU A 174 1.50 -2.10 -15.08
C GLU A 174 2.91 -2.63 -14.84
N TRP A 175 3.91 -1.77 -14.95
CA TRP A 175 5.28 -2.17 -14.67
C TRP A 175 5.44 -2.60 -13.22
N LYS A 176 4.82 -1.88 -12.28
CA LYS A 176 4.75 -2.31 -10.88
C LYS A 176 4.02 -3.64 -10.75
N GLY A 177 2.95 -3.87 -11.50
CA GLY A 177 2.23 -5.14 -11.53
C GLY A 177 3.11 -6.30 -11.97
N TRP A 178 3.83 -6.16 -13.09
CA TRP A 178 4.78 -7.16 -13.58
C TRP A 178 5.90 -7.44 -12.58
N MET A 179 6.50 -6.37 -12.04
CA MET A 179 7.48 -6.47 -10.97
C MET A 179 6.91 -7.25 -9.77
N GLN A 180 5.68 -6.94 -9.37
CA GLN A 180 5.01 -7.58 -8.23
C GLN A 180 4.75 -9.06 -8.50
N VAL A 181 4.27 -9.44 -9.69
CA VAL A 181 4.10 -10.86 -10.05
C VAL A 181 5.41 -11.62 -9.90
N LEU A 182 6.51 -11.10 -10.46
CA LEU A 182 7.82 -11.74 -10.38
C LEU A 182 8.30 -11.83 -8.93
N PHE A 183 8.11 -10.76 -8.16
CA PHE A 183 8.47 -10.73 -6.75
C PHE A 183 7.71 -11.79 -5.94
N LEU A 184 6.40 -11.91 -6.18
CA LEU A 184 5.52 -12.87 -5.54
C LEU A 184 5.88 -14.32 -5.91
N MET A 185 6.09 -14.60 -7.19
CA MET A 185 6.47 -15.93 -7.65
C MET A 185 7.86 -16.34 -7.15
N TYR A 186 8.81 -15.39 -7.06
CA TYR A 186 10.12 -15.62 -6.44
C TYR A 186 10.00 -16.10 -5.00
N HIS A 187 9.19 -15.41 -4.18
CA HIS A 187 9.05 -15.77 -2.76
C HIS A 187 8.29 -17.07 -2.53
N TYR A 188 7.25 -17.33 -3.32
CA TYR A 188 6.42 -18.52 -3.19
C TYR A 188 7.17 -19.78 -3.63
N PHE A 189 7.76 -19.76 -4.83
CA PHE A 189 8.44 -20.92 -5.40
C PHE A 189 9.92 -21.03 -5.04
N ALA A 190 10.53 -20.00 -4.44
CA ALA A 190 11.98 -19.88 -4.23
C ALA A 190 12.79 -19.92 -5.55
N ALA A 191 12.26 -19.31 -6.61
CA ALA A 191 12.86 -19.29 -7.94
C ALA A 191 14.06 -18.33 -8.02
N THR A 192 15.26 -18.77 -7.60
CA THR A 192 16.45 -17.90 -7.51
C THR A 192 16.89 -17.29 -8.86
N GLU A 193 16.58 -17.95 -9.98
CA GLU A 193 16.96 -17.51 -11.33
C GLU A 193 16.40 -16.13 -11.71
N ILE A 194 15.20 -15.78 -11.22
CA ILE A 194 14.54 -14.51 -11.55
C ILE A 194 15.00 -13.34 -10.67
N TYR A 195 15.90 -13.58 -9.71
CA TYR A 195 16.40 -12.53 -8.81
C TYR A 195 16.96 -11.34 -9.60
N ASN A 196 17.82 -11.59 -10.58
CA ASN A 196 18.40 -10.52 -11.40
C ASN A 196 17.34 -9.75 -12.18
N ALA A 197 16.31 -10.43 -12.70
CA ALA A 197 15.21 -9.78 -13.39
C ALA A 197 14.46 -8.82 -12.44
N ILE A 198 14.13 -9.27 -11.22
CA ILE A 198 13.49 -8.42 -10.19
C ILE A 198 14.30 -7.14 -9.95
N ARG A 199 15.63 -7.22 -9.89
CA ARG A 199 16.51 -6.05 -9.70
C ARG A 199 16.40 -5.06 -10.86
N VAL A 200 16.33 -5.56 -12.10
CA VAL A 200 16.11 -4.72 -13.29
C VAL A 200 14.74 -4.02 -13.23
N PHE A 201 13.68 -4.73 -12.83
CA PHE A 201 12.35 -4.15 -12.67
C PHE A 201 12.33 -3.03 -11.61
N ILE A 202 12.98 -3.23 -10.46
CA ILE A 202 13.10 -2.22 -9.40
C ILE A 202 13.88 -1.00 -9.90
N ALA A 203 15.02 -1.21 -10.57
CA ALA A 203 15.82 -0.12 -11.12
C ALA A 203 15.02 0.71 -12.15
N ALA A 204 14.31 0.05 -13.07
CA ALA A 204 13.43 0.71 -14.03
C ALA A 204 12.29 1.48 -13.34
N TYR A 205 11.71 0.94 -12.27
CA TYR A 205 10.67 1.61 -11.49
C TYR A 205 11.17 2.90 -10.80
N VAL A 206 12.33 2.82 -10.14
CA VAL A 206 12.98 3.98 -9.51
C VAL A 206 13.29 5.04 -10.58
N TRP A 207 13.79 4.62 -11.74
CA TRP A 207 14.05 5.53 -12.85
C TRP A 207 12.77 6.22 -13.37
N MET A 208 11.69 5.49 -13.65
CA MET A 208 10.42 6.07 -14.11
C MET A 208 9.82 7.05 -13.10
N THR A 209 9.96 6.76 -11.81
CA THR A 209 9.52 7.65 -10.73
C THR A 209 10.34 8.94 -10.71
N GLY A 210 11.67 8.82 -10.83
CA GLY A 210 12.56 9.97 -10.97
C GLY A 210 12.25 10.81 -12.21
N PHE A 211 12.03 10.17 -13.36
CA PHE A 211 11.65 10.81 -14.62
C PHE A 211 10.30 11.55 -14.52
N GLY A 212 9.30 10.97 -13.87
CA GLY A 212 7.99 11.59 -13.66
C GLY A 212 8.10 12.88 -12.82
N ASN A 213 8.89 12.85 -11.74
CA ASN A 213 9.17 14.02 -10.92
C ASN A 213 9.95 15.09 -11.71
N PHE A 214 11.01 14.69 -12.42
CA PHE A 214 11.79 15.59 -13.28
C PHE A 214 10.89 16.28 -14.32
N SER A 215 10.06 15.51 -15.02
CA SER A 215 9.15 16.04 -16.06
C SER A 215 8.13 17.02 -15.49
N TYR A 216 7.56 16.73 -14.31
CA TYR A 216 6.66 17.66 -13.62
C TYR A 216 7.34 19.01 -13.36
N TYR A 217 8.56 18.97 -12.84
CA TYR A 217 9.32 20.17 -12.48
C TYR A 217 9.88 20.94 -13.69
N TYR A 218 10.31 20.23 -14.73
CA TYR A 218 10.83 20.83 -15.96
C TYR A 218 9.75 21.64 -16.66
N ILE A 219 8.50 21.17 -16.63
CA ILE A 219 7.44 21.79 -17.43
C ILE A 219 6.56 22.77 -16.64
N LYS A 220 6.24 22.51 -15.36
CA LYS A 220 5.40 23.43 -14.58
C LYS A 220 6.05 24.78 -14.29
N LYS A 221 7.37 24.90 -14.45
CA LYS A 221 8.15 26.12 -14.16
C LYS A 221 7.83 26.75 -12.80
N ASP A 222 7.32 25.98 -11.84
CA ASP A 222 7.00 26.44 -10.50
C ASP A 222 8.27 26.35 -9.66
N PHE A 223 9.03 27.44 -9.69
CA PHE A 223 10.34 27.60 -9.04
C PHE A 223 10.19 28.45 -7.78
N SER A 224 9.61 27.88 -6.72
CA SER A 224 9.65 28.54 -5.41
C SER A 224 11.11 28.74 -4.94
N LEU A 225 11.32 29.77 -4.11
CA LEU A 225 12.59 30.35 -3.65
C LEU A 225 13.76 29.39 -3.34
N ALA A 226 13.49 28.12 -3.03
CA ALA A 226 14.51 27.09 -2.80
C ALA A 226 15.32 26.68 -4.05
N ARG A 227 14.89 27.05 -5.27
CA ARG A 227 15.56 26.64 -6.52
C ARG A 227 16.50 27.65 -7.16
N PHE A 228 16.50 28.91 -6.74
CA PHE A 228 17.51 29.88 -7.20
C PHE A 228 18.94 29.49 -6.74
N ALA A 229 19.04 28.54 -5.79
CA ALA A 229 20.30 27.97 -5.29
C ALA A 229 20.73 26.64 -5.94
N GLN A 230 19.95 26.07 -6.89
CA GLN A 230 20.28 24.76 -7.49
C GLN A 230 20.99 24.93 -8.85
N TYR A 231 22.32 25.03 -8.83
CA TYR A 231 23.22 24.98 -9.99
C TYR A 231 23.26 23.59 -10.69
N ASN A 232 22.12 22.97 -10.95
CA ASN A 232 22.05 21.64 -11.58
C ASN A 232 22.36 21.67 -13.08
N GLU A 233 22.37 22.85 -13.70
CA GLU A 233 22.70 23.04 -15.12
C GLU A 233 24.21 23.07 -15.35
N ILE A 234 25.00 23.42 -14.33
CA ILE A 234 26.46 23.49 -14.43
C ILE A 234 27.03 22.07 -14.28
N PRO A 235 27.72 21.52 -15.30
CA PRO A 235 28.21 20.14 -15.25
C PRO A 235 29.17 19.87 -14.09
N SER A 236 30.02 20.85 -13.77
CA SER A 236 30.96 20.76 -12.64
C SER A 236 30.25 20.62 -11.30
N VAL A 237 29.16 21.38 -11.08
CA VAL A 237 28.40 21.30 -9.83
C VAL A 237 27.60 20.00 -9.75
N MET A 238 27.07 19.50 -10.87
CA MET A 238 26.41 18.20 -10.88
C MET A 238 27.40 17.06 -10.62
N ALA A 239 28.58 17.08 -11.24
CA ALA A 239 29.63 16.11 -10.99
C ALA A 239 30.04 16.12 -9.51
N MET A 240 30.23 17.31 -8.92
CA MET A 240 30.51 17.46 -7.49
C MET A 240 29.40 16.86 -6.62
N LYS A 241 28.12 17.08 -6.96
CA LYS A 241 26.99 16.47 -6.22
C LYS A 241 26.99 14.94 -6.31
N ILE A 242 27.20 14.37 -7.49
CA ILE A 242 27.26 12.92 -7.70
C ILE A 242 28.43 12.32 -6.92
N VAL A 243 29.61 12.94 -6.98
CA VAL A 243 30.79 12.53 -6.22
C VAL A 243 30.49 12.61 -4.72
N SER A 244 29.89 13.70 -4.23
CA SER A 244 29.47 13.83 -2.83
C SER A 244 28.48 12.75 -2.41
N CYS A 245 27.55 12.33 -3.28
CA CYS A 245 26.65 11.21 -3.00
C CYS A 245 27.42 9.88 -2.87
N PHE A 246 28.38 9.60 -3.76
CA PHE A 246 29.22 8.40 -3.63
C PHE A 246 30.06 8.44 -2.36
N LEU A 247 30.69 9.58 -2.07
CA LEU A 247 31.47 9.76 -0.85
C LEU A 247 30.60 9.57 0.39
N ALA A 248 29.38 10.12 0.42
CA ALA A 248 28.45 9.91 1.53
C ALA A 248 28.12 8.42 1.72
N VAL A 249 27.86 7.68 0.63
CA VAL A 249 27.60 6.23 0.71
C VAL A 249 28.83 5.47 1.21
N ILE A 250 30.02 5.80 0.71
CA ILE A 250 31.28 5.17 1.14
C ILE A 250 31.54 5.46 2.62
N LEU A 251 31.43 6.72 3.04
CA LEU A 251 31.61 7.13 4.43
C LEU A 251 30.65 6.39 5.36
N ILE A 252 29.37 6.28 4.98
CA ILE A 252 28.34 5.71 5.86
C ILE A 252 28.41 4.17 5.88
N TRP A 253 28.55 3.49 4.74
CA TRP A 253 28.43 2.01 4.66
C TRP A 253 29.77 1.26 4.57
N GLU A 254 30.85 1.87 4.10
CA GLU A 254 32.14 1.17 3.92
C GLU A 254 33.09 1.40 5.10
N ILE A 255 33.03 2.57 5.76
CA ILE A 255 33.86 2.85 6.94
C ILE A 255 33.28 2.12 8.16
N PRO A 256 34.02 1.20 8.78
CA PRO A 256 33.56 0.49 9.96
C PRO A 256 33.19 1.46 11.09
N GLY A 257 32.02 1.27 11.69
CA GLY A 257 31.54 2.05 12.84
C GLY A 257 30.79 3.34 12.50
N VAL A 258 30.93 3.92 11.30
CA VAL A 258 30.20 5.15 10.93
C VAL A 258 28.70 4.88 10.81
N PHE A 259 28.32 3.76 10.18
CA PHE A 259 26.92 3.35 10.10
C PHE A 259 26.29 3.22 11.50
N GLU A 260 26.96 2.47 12.38
CA GLU A 260 26.49 2.23 13.73
C GLU A 260 26.38 3.53 14.53
N LEU A 261 27.37 4.43 14.43
CA LEU A 261 27.32 5.73 15.07
C LEU A 261 26.10 6.54 14.61
N LEU A 262 25.88 6.63 13.30
CA LEU A 262 24.78 7.40 12.69
C LEU A 262 23.40 6.84 13.06
N TRP A 263 23.26 5.51 13.06
CA TRP A 263 21.97 4.85 13.26
C TRP A 263 21.71 4.41 14.70
N SER A 264 22.71 4.44 15.59
CA SER A 264 22.57 4.07 17.01
C SER A 264 21.44 4.81 17.74
N PRO A 265 21.17 6.12 17.54
CA PRO A 265 20.06 6.79 18.21
C PRO A 265 18.69 6.24 17.79
N PHE A 266 18.61 5.61 16.61
CA PHE A 266 17.39 5.02 16.05
C PHE A 266 17.27 3.52 16.32
N THR A 267 18.15 2.94 17.13
CA THR A 267 18.12 1.50 17.47
C THR A 267 16.78 1.06 18.08
N PHE A 268 16.10 1.95 18.82
CA PHE A 268 14.77 1.63 19.38
C PHE A 268 13.71 1.33 18.31
N MET A 269 13.90 1.86 17.09
CA MET A 269 12.97 1.73 15.97
C MET A 269 13.48 0.73 14.92
N LEU A 270 14.78 0.73 14.63
CA LEU A 270 15.39 -0.05 13.54
C LEU A 270 16.09 -1.33 14.02
N GLY A 271 16.32 -1.45 15.34
CA GLY A 271 17.00 -2.60 15.92
C GLY A 271 16.19 -3.87 15.72
N TYR A 272 16.82 -4.87 15.11
CA TYR A 272 16.23 -6.18 14.89
C TYR A 272 17.21 -7.26 15.32
N LYS A 273 16.77 -8.11 16.26
CA LYS A 273 17.51 -9.29 16.67
C LYS A 273 16.95 -10.49 15.93
N ASP A 274 17.73 -11.04 15.00
CA ASP A 274 17.34 -12.24 14.27
C ASP A 274 17.22 -13.40 15.29
N PRO A 275 16.06 -14.07 15.36
CA PRO A 275 15.85 -15.15 16.31
C PRO A 275 16.62 -16.43 15.94
N GLU A 276 17.21 -16.52 14.74
CA GLU A 276 17.99 -17.68 14.29
C GLU A 276 19.28 -17.86 15.12
N PRO A 277 19.56 -19.05 15.69
CA PRO A 277 20.71 -19.25 16.59
C PRO A 277 22.06 -18.92 15.96
N SER A 278 22.23 -19.16 14.65
CA SER A 278 23.47 -18.87 13.92
C SER A 278 23.77 -17.36 13.81
N LYS A 279 22.76 -16.51 14.03
CA LYS A 279 22.84 -15.05 13.91
C LYS A 279 22.67 -14.34 15.26
N ALA A 280 22.54 -15.07 16.36
CA ALA A 280 22.27 -14.51 17.68
C ALA A 280 23.36 -13.53 18.18
N ASN A 281 24.59 -13.68 17.68
CA ASN A 281 25.75 -12.85 18.02
C ASN A 281 25.86 -11.56 17.18
N LEU A 282 24.96 -11.34 16.21
CA LEU A 282 25.01 -10.16 15.35
C LEU A 282 24.48 -8.91 16.09
N PRO A 283 25.05 -7.72 15.80
CA PRO A 283 24.54 -6.45 16.32
C PRO A 283 23.07 -6.21 15.95
N LEU A 284 22.35 -5.44 16.77
CA LEU A 284 20.94 -5.10 16.53
C LEU A 284 20.71 -4.35 15.21
N LEU A 285 21.68 -3.57 14.75
CA LEU A 285 21.60 -2.82 13.49
C LEU A 285 22.16 -3.60 12.29
N HIS A 286 22.65 -4.83 12.49
CA HIS A 286 23.26 -5.62 11.42
C HIS A 286 22.30 -5.85 10.25
N GLU A 287 21.06 -6.24 10.53
CA GLU A 287 20.08 -6.52 9.48
C GLU A 287 19.71 -5.24 8.69
N TRP A 288 19.60 -4.11 9.40
CA TRP A 288 19.38 -2.80 8.78
C TRP A 288 20.57 -2.40 7.90
N HIS A 289 21.79 -2.55 8.39
CA HIS A 289 23.02 -2.30 7.64
C HIS A 289 23.11 -3.16 6.38
N PHE A 290 22.87 -4.46 6.51
CA PHE A 290 22.90 -5.40 5.41
C PHE A 290 21.86 -5.07 4.34
N ARG A 291 20.59 -4.92 4.72
CA ARG A 291 19.49 -4.69 3.77
C ARG A 291 19.58 -3.34 3.07
N SER A 292 19.90 -2.28 3.82
CA SER A 292 20.13 -0.95 3.22
C SER A 292 21.38 -0.93 2.35
N GLY A 293 22.36 -1.79 2.66
CA GLY A 293 23.60 -1.92 1.91
C GLY A 293 23.43 -2.54 0.52
N LEU A 294 22.51 -3.50 0.32
CA LEU A 294 22.35 -4.23 -0.96
C LEU A 294 22.08 -3.32 -2.18
N ASP A 295 21.43 -2.16 -1.95
CA ASP A 295 21.01 -1.22 -2.99
C ASP A 295 21.64 0.18 -2.86
N ARG A 296 22.64 0.34 -1.99
CA ARG A 296 23.15 1.67 -1.59
C ARG A 296 23.63 2.57 -2.74
N TYR A 297 24.00 1.99 -3.88
CA TYR A 297 24.45 2.73 -5.07
C TYR A 297 23.38 2.91 -6.16
N ILE A 298 22.28 2.15 -6.13
CA ILE A 298 21.36 2.05 -7.28
C ILE A 298 20.73 3.39 -7.63
N TRP A 299 20.40 4.20 -6.62
CA TRP A 299 19.82 5.52 -6.81
C TRP A 299 20.83 6.52 -7.38
N ILE A 300 22.12 6.42 -7.04
CA ILE A 300 23.18 7.27 -7.62
C ILE A 300 23.40 6.94 -9.09
N ILE A 301 23.46 5.64 -9.41
CA ILE A 301 23.50 5.19 -10.81
C ILE A 301 22.25 5.64 -11.57
N GLY A 302 21.07 5.57 -10.93
CA GLY A 302 19.83 6.11 -11.48
C GLY A 302 19.89 7.62 -11.75
N MET A 303 20.49 8.41 -10.84
CA MET A 303 20.70 9.85 -11.03
C MET A 303 21.71 10.15 -12.14
N ILE A 304 22.82 9.41 -12.22
CA ILE A 304 23.79 9.49 -13.33
C ILE A 304 23.08 9.22 -14.64
N TYR A 305 22.35 8.11 -14.71
CA TYR A 305 21.61 7.75 -15.90
C TYR A 305 20.59 8.83 -16.25
N ALA A 306 19.85 9.38 -15.29
CA ALA A 306 18.92 10.50 -15.52
C ALA A 306 19.61 11.80 -15.98
N TYR A 307 20.81 12.10 -15.48
CA TYR A 307 21.59 13.28 -15.86
C TYR A 307 22.22 13.17 -17.26
N PHE A 308 22.65 11.98 -17.67
CA PHE A 308 23.17 11.69 -19.02
C PHE A 308 22.08 11.22 -20.00
N HIS A 309 20.88 10.94 -19.50
CA HIS A 309 19.69 10.68 -20.28
C HIS A 309 19.41 11.75 -21.35
N PRO A 310 19.74 13.05 -21.20
CA PRO A 310 19.59 14.04 -22.25
C PRO A 310 20.39 13.77 -23.53
N ASN A 311 21.14 12.68 -23.69
CA ASN A 311 21.74 12.31 -24.99
C ASN A 311 20.93 11.21 -25.69
N ALA A 312 20.62 10.09 -25.02
CA ALA A 312 19.77 9.03 -25.57
C ALA A 312 18.26 9.39 -25.52
N GLY A 313 17.87 10.01 -24.42
CA GLY A 313 16.56 10.58 -24.17
C GLY A 313 16.29 11.88 -24.92
N TYR A 314 17.31 12.65 -25.35
CA TYR A 314 17.11 13.76 -26.30
C TYR A 314 16.87 13.24 -27.71
N LEU A 315 17.60 12.22 -28.16
CA LEU A 315 17.29 11.56 -29.42
C LEU A 315 15.88 10.95 -29.38
N TRP A 316 15.54 10.24 -28.30
CA TRP A 316 14.17 9.81 -28.08
C TRP A 316 13.21 11.00 -27.96
N TYR A 317 13.59 12.12 -27.35
CA TYR A 317 12.72 13.30 -27.19
C TYR A 317 12.43 14.00 -28.53
N GLU A 318 13.47 14.31 -29.30
CA GLU A 318 13.37 14.96 -30.60
C GLU A 318 12.74 14.06 -31.66
N TYR A 319 13.15 12.78 -31.73
CA TYR A 319 12.73 11.87 -32.79
C TYR A 319 11.50 11.02 -32.46
N ILE A 320 11.18 10.83 -31.18
CA ILE A 320 10.04 9.99 -30.74
C ILE A 320 9.04 10.76 -29.87
N TYR A 321 9.46 11.49 -28.83
CA TYR A 321 8.56 12.20 -27.92
C TYR A 321 7.83 13.36 -28.61
N LYS A 322 8.51 14.16 -29.43
CA LYS A 322 7.87 15.28 -30.17
C LYS A 322 6.97 14.83 -31.33
N LEU A 323 6.93 13.54 -31.66
CA LEU A 323 6.08 13.04 -32.74
C LEU A 323 4.62 13.38 -32.49
N ASP A 324 3.89 13.58 -33.59
CA ASP A 324 2.45 13.71 -33.52
C ASP A 324 1.81 12.43 -32.94
N LYS A 325 0.61 12.57 -32.36
CA LYS A 325 -0.10 11.50 -31.66
C LYS A 325 -0.22 10.22 -32.49
N ILE A 326 -0.44 10.34 -33.80
CA ILE A 326 -0.73 9.20 -34.67
C ILE A 326 0.56 8.40 -34.90
N THR A 327 1.65 9.11 -35.16
CA THR A 327 2.97 8.51 -35.39
C THR A 327 3.56 7.89 -34.11
N TYR A 328 3.47 8.56 -32.95
CA TYR A 328 3.94 8.00 -31.67
C TYR A 328 3.19 6.71 -31.28
N ASN A 329 1.86 6.72 -31.41
CA ASN A 329 1.01 5.58 -31.06
C ASN A 329 1.26 4.34 -31.94
N LYS A 330 1.89 4.50 -33.10
CA LYS A 330 2.33 3.40 -33.96
C LYS A 330 3.54 2.66 -33.36
N TYR A 331 4.43 3.38 -32.68
CA TYR A 331 5.63 2.81 -32.04
C TYR A 331 5.36 2.32 -30.62
N HIS A 332 4.48 3.01 -29.87
CA HIS A 332 4.15 2.67 -28.48
C HIS A 332 2.64 2.71 -28.29
N PRO A 333 1.89 1.68 -28.74
CA PRO A 333 0.46 1.65 -28.55
C PRO A 333 0.13 1.69 -27.05
N TYR A 334 -0.71 2.64 -26.63
CA TYR A 334 -1.29 2.66 -25.29
C TYR A 334 -2.14 1.41 -25.11
N THR A 335 -1.54 0.33 -24.66
CA THR A 335 -2.23 -0.92 -24.38
C THR A 335 -1.97 -1.23 -22.92
N SER A 336 -3.05 -1.24 -22.15
CA SER A 336 -3.00 -1.51 -20.73
C SER A 336 -3.52 -2.90 -20.45
N TRP A 337 -2.71 -3.71 -19.77
CA TRP A 337 -3.06 -5.06 -19.35
C TRP A 337 -3.78 -4.96 -18.01
N ILE A 338 -5.11 -4.82 -18.03
CA ILE A 338 -5.93 -4.49 -16.86
C ILE A 338 -5.61 -5.33 -15.60
N PRO A 339 -5.48 -6.67 -15.66
CA PRO A 339 -5.17 -7.46 -14.46
C PRO A 339 -3.83 -7.08 -13.83
N ILE A 340 -2.84 -6.75 -14.66
CA ILE A 340 -1.50 -6.36 -14.23
C ILE A 340 -1.50 -4.92 -13.70
N THR A 341 -2.18 -3.99 -14.37
CA THR A 341 -2.35 -2.61 -13.88
C THR A 341 -3.02 -2.58 -12.51
N TRP A 342 -4.04 -3.42 -12.31
CA TRP A 342 -4.74 -3.53 -11.04
C TRP A 342 -3.81 -4.02 -9.93
N LEU A 343 -3.04 -5.09 -10.19
CA LEU A 343 -2.04 -5.58 -9.23
C LEU A 343 -0.98 -4.51 -8.90
N GLY A 344 -0.62 -3.70 -9.90
CA GLY A 344 0.22 -2.51 -9.74
C GLY A 344 -0.25 -1.52 -8.68
N LYS A 345 -1.56 -1.23 -8.69
CA LYS A 345 -2.18 -0.28 -7.74
C LYS A 345 -2.16 -0.77 -6.30
N ILE A 346 -2.18 -2.10 -6.10
CA ILE A 346 -2.22 -2.76 -4.78
C ILE A 346 -0.88 -3.41 -4.42
N THR A 347 0.23 -2.95 -5.02
CA THR A 347 1.56 -3.55 -4.85
C THR A 347 2.04 -3.57 -3.40
N LEU A 348 1.74 -2.54 -2.61
CA LEU A 348 2.15 -2.48 -1.22
C LEU A 348 1.40 -3.50 -0.36
N GLU A 349 0.09 -3.56 -0.53
CA GLU A 349 -0.78 -4.46 0.23
C GLU A 349 -0.49 -5.92 -0.11
N THR A 350 -0.29 -6.21 -1.38
CA THR A 350 0.13 -7.53 -1.86
C THR A 350 1.52 -7.89 -1.30
N TYR A 351 2.47 -6.95 -1.33
CA TYR A 351 3.83 -7.18 -0.79
C TYR A 351 3.85 -7.49 0.71
N ILE A 352 3.01 -6.83 1.51
CA ILE A 352 2.94 -7.08 2.96
C ILE A 352 2.16 -8.36 3.22
N SER A 353 1.01 -8.55 2.58
CA SER A 353 0.11 -9.67 2.84
C SER A 353 0.70 -11.02 2.45
N GLN A 354 1.65 -11.10 1.51
CA GLN A 354 2.31 -12.38 1.18
C GLN A 354 3.05 -12.97 2.39
N ILE A 355 3.60 -12.14 3.28
CA ILE A 355 4.34 -12.61 4.45
C ILE A 355 3.40 -13.30 5.43
N HIS A 356 2.14 -12.85 5.48
CA HIS A 356 1.13 -13.30 6.44
C HIS A 356 0.18 -14.38 5.92
N ILE A 357 -0.04 -14.45 4.60
CA ILE A 357 -1.04 -15.35 4.00
C ILE A 357 -0.39 -16.47 3.19
N TRP A 358 0.71 -16.19 2.50
CA TRP A 358 1.39 -17.17 1.66
C TRP A 358 2.54 -17.86 2.38
N LEU A 359 3.36 -17.05 3.06
CA LEU A 359 4.58 -17.53 3.67
C LEU A 359 4.34 -17.80 5.16
N ARG A 360 5.22 -18.62 5.74
CA ARG A 360 5.21 -18.95 7.15
C ARG A 360 6.63 -19.00 7.67
N SER A 361 6.82 -18.53 8.91
CA SER A 361 8.04 -18.76 9.68
C SER A 361 7.79 -19.89 10.67
N ASN A 362 8.80 -20.72 10.90
CA ASN A 362 8.77 -21.75 11.95
C ASN A 362 9.02 -21.16 13.36
N MET A 363 9.31 -19.86 13.44
CA MET A 363 9.62 -19.18 14.69
C MET A 363 9.12 -17.73 14.68
N PRO A 364 8.66 -17.21 15.84
CA PRO A 364 8.24 -15.81 15.98
C PRO A 364 9.28 -14.82 15.45
N ASN A 365 8.86 -13.88 14.60
CA ASN A 365 9.71 -12.84 13.99
C ASN A 365 10.84 -13.35 13.09
N GLY A 366 10.89 -14.64 12.77
CA GLY A 366 11.89 -15.21 11.87
C GLY A 366 11.60 -14.93 10.39
N GLN A 367 12.60 -15.14 9.55
CA GLN A 367 12.42 -15.06 8.10
C GLN A 367 11.49 -16.17 7.59
N PRO A 368 10.52 -15.86 6.72
CA PRO A 368 9.51 -16.82 6.31
C PRO A 368 10.04 -17.79 5.23
N LYS A 369 10.56 -18.93 5.70
CA LYS A 369 11.16 -19.99 4.85
C LYS A 369 10.13 -21.00 4.32
N TRP A 370 8.93 -21.04 4.89
CA TRP A 370 7.89 -22.04 4.60
C TRP A 370 6.67 -21.41 3.92
N LEU A 371 5.74 -22.26 3.48
CA LEU A 371 4.43 -21.87 2.96
C LEU A 371 3.34 -22.19 3.99
N LEU A 372 2.34 -21.32 4.07
CA LEU A 372 1.11 -21.59 4.82
C LEU A 372 0.26 -22.61 4.05
N SER A 373 -0.16 -23.70 4.71
CA SER A 373 -0.95 -24.75 4.10
C SER A 373 -2.39 -24.75 4.63
N PHE A 374 -3.32 -24.27 3.82
CA PHE A 374 -4.76 -24.40 4.05
C PHE A 374 -5.26 -25.81 3.72
N ILE A 375 -4.70 -26.44 2.69
CA ILE A 375 -5.05 -27.78 2.25
C ILE A 375 -3.78 -28.65 2.25
N PRO A 376 -3.53 -29.38 3.34
CA PRO A 376 -2.37 -30.27 3.44
C PRO A 376 -2.38 -31.34 2.35
N GLY A 377 -1.20 -31.69 1.82
CA GLY A 377 -1.05 -32.75 0.82
C GLY A 377 -1.35 -32.36 -0.64
N TYR A 378 -1.94 -31.19 -0.91
CA TYR A 378 -2.28 -30.75 -2.27
C TYR A 378 -1.65 -29.38 -2.61
N PRO A 379 -0.37 -29.31 -3.04
CA PRO A 379 0.36 -28.06 -3.21
C PRO A 379 -0.25 -27.07 -4.23
N LEU A 380 -0.79 -27.57 -5.35
CA LEU A 380 -1.42 -26.72 -6.37
C LEU A 380 -2.77 -26.18 -5.93
N LEU A 381 -3.58 -27.01 -5.26
CA LEU A 381 -4.87 -26.56 -4.72
C LEU A 381 -4.66 -25.56 -3.58
N ASN A 382 -3.64 -25.79 -2.75
CA ASN A 382 -3.19 -24.83 -1.75
C ASN A 382 -2.75 -23.51 -2.38
N PHE A 383 -1.94 -23.56 -3.45
CA PHE A 383 -1.53 -22.37 -4.18
C PHE A 383 -2.72 -21.58 -4.71
N MET A 384 -3.70 -22.25 -5.33
CA MET A 384 -4.92 -21.59 -5.83
C MET A 384 -5.73 -20.94 -4.71
N LEU A 385 -6.03 -21.67 -3.63
CA LEU A 385 -6.83 -21.17 -2.51
C LEU A 385 -6.10 -20.04 -1.77
N ALA A 386 -4.82 -20.23 -1.43
CA ALA A 386 -4.00 -19.24 -0.75
C ALA A 386 -3.89 -17.97 -1.59
N THR A 387 -3.68 -18.08 -2.92
CA THR A 387 -3.65 -16.94 -3.85
C THR A 387 -4.98 -16.21 -3.92
N ALA A 388 -6.11 -16.91 -3.97
CA ALA A 388 -7.43 -16.30 -3.99
C ALA A 388 -7.72 -15.50 -2.71
N ILE A 389 -7.49 -16.11 -1.54
CA ILE A 389 -7.64 -15.45 -0.24
C ILE A 389 -6.71 -14.24 -0.15
N TYR A 390 -5.45 -14.43 -0.53
CA TYR A 390 -4.41 -13.40 -0.50
C TYR A 390 -4.75 -12.18 -1.36
N LEU A 391 -5.17 -12.38 -2.62
CA LEU A 391 -5.53 -11.27 -3.51
C LEU A 391 -6.79 -10.54 -3.04
N LEU A 392 -7.79 -11.29 -2.55
CA LEU A 392 -9.02 -10.70 -2.01
C LEU A 392 -8.73 -9.84 -0.78
N ILE A 393 -7.95 -10.35 0.17
CA ILE A 393 -7.58 -9.61 1.38
C ILE A 393 -6.70 -8.40 1.03
N SER A 394 -5.72 -8.56 0.13
CA SER A 394 -4.87 -7.44 -0.30
C SER A 394 -5.68 -6.31 -0.95
N TYR A 395 -6.62 -6.67 -1.82
CA TYR A 395 -7.53 -5.69 -2.42
C TYR A 395 -8.42 -5.01 -1.38
N ARG A 396 -8.96 -5.80 -0.43
CA ARG A 396 -9.79 -5.24 0.63
C ARG A 396 -9.00 -4.30 1.51
N VAL A 397 -7.77 -4.67 1.92
CA VAL A 397 -6.87 -3.80 2.68
C VAL A 397 -6.63 -2.48 1.93
N PHE A 398 -6.42 -2.53 0.61
CA PHE A 398 -6.23 -1.31 -0.19
C PHE A 398 -7.45 -0.38 -0.14
N GLU A 399 -8.66 -0.92 -0.23
CA GLU A 399 -9.88 -0.11 -0.10
C GLU A 399 -9.99 0.51 1.30
N LEU A 400 -9.77 -0.30 2.34
CA LEU A 400 -9.88 0.12 3.73
C LEU A 400 -8.84 1.21 4.06
N THR A 401 -7.57 1.02 3.67
CA THR A 401 -6.51 2.02 3.89
C THR A 401 -6.79 3.30 3.10
N GLY A 402 -7.40 3.22 1.91
CA GLY A 402 -7.85 4.37 1.13
C GLY A 402 -8.91 5.22 1.85
N VAL A 403 -9.91 4.57 2.47
CA VAL A 403 -10.94 5.22 3.28
C VAL A 403 -10.32 5.87 4.53
N LEU A 404 -9.49 5.11 5.27
CA LEU A 404 -8.85 5.58 6.49
C LEU A 404 -7.90 6.76 6.22
N LYS A 405 -7.10 6.70 5.15
CA LYS A 405 -6.25 7.81 4.71
C LYS A 405 -7.07 9.07 4.47
N SER A 406 -8.18 8.96 3.74
CA SER A 406 -9.05 10.09 3.44
C SER A 406 -9.69 10.69 4.70
N ALA A 407 -9.97 9.86 5.71
CA ALA A 407 -10.55 10.30 6.97
C ALA A 407 -9.54 10.98 7.91
N PHE A 408 -8.34 10.41 8.04
CA PHE A 408 -7.36 10.83 9.06
C PHE A 408 -6.26 11.77 8.54
N ILE A 409 -6.00 11.79 7.23
CA ILE A 409 -4.94 12.60 6.60
C ILE A 409 -5.56 13.64 5.66
N PRO A 410 -6.03 14.78 6.17
CA PRO A 410 -6.59 15.84 5.33
C PRO A 410 -5.50 16.47 4.45
N SER A 411 -5.76 16.59 3.15
CA SER A 411 -4.77 17.05 2.17
C SER A 411 -4.56 18.57 2.13
N ARG A 412 -5.46 19.36 2.74
CA ARG A 412 -5.45 20.83 2.68
C ARG A 412 -5.52 21.51 4.05
N ASP A 413 -5.49 20.74 5.14
CA ASP A 413 -5.68 21.26 6.50
C ASP A 413 -4.61 20.70 7.46
N ASN A 414 -3.49 21.43 7.54
CA ASN A 414 -2.35 21.05 8.38
C ASN A 414 -2.68 21.08 9.88
N ASN A 415 -3.59 21.96 10.31
CA ASN A 415 -3.98 22.06 11.71
C ASN A 415 -4.78 20.83 12.14
N ARG A 416 -5.74 20.40 11.32
CA ARG A 416 -6.49 19.17 11.58
C ARG A 416 -5.61 17.94 11.51
N LEU A 417 -4.66 17.89 10.57
CA LEU A 417 -3.66 16.81 10.51
C LEU A 417 -2.86 16.71 11.83
N TYR A 418 -2.37 17.84 12.33
CA TYR A 418 -1.65 17.90 13.61
C TYR A 418 -2.53 17.45 14.79
N GLN A 419 -3.79 17.91 14.86
CA GLN A 419 -4.74 17.49 15.90
C GLN A 419 -5.03 15.99 15.86
N ASN A 420 -5.22 15.42 14.66
CA ASN A 420 -5.41 13.98 14.47
C ASN A 420 -4.17 13.19 14.93
N PHE A 421 -2.98 13.67 14.59
CA PHE A 421 -1.72 13.06 14.99
C PHE A 421 -1.55 13.05 16.52
N VAL A 422 -1.75 14.19 17.19
CA VAL A 422 -1.67 14.29 18.66
C VAL A 422 -2.72 13.42 19.33
N ALA A 423 -3.96 13.40 18.81
CA ALA A 423 -5.02 12.54 19.34
C ALA A 423 -4.67 11.05 19.18
N GLY A 424 -4.11 10.64 18.04
CA GLY A 424 -3.67 9.26 17.80
C GLY A 424 -2.58 8.81 18.78
N ILE A 425 -1.59 9.68 19.06
CA ILE A 425 -0.57 9.42 20.08
C ILE A 425 -1.20 9.29 21.46
N ALA A 426 -2.05 10.24 21.85
CA ALA A 426 -2.68 10.25 23.17
C ALA A 426 -3.52 8.97 23.39
N ILE A 427 -4.34 8.58 22.41
CA ILE A 427 -5.14 7.35 22.47
C ILE A 427 -4.23 6.12 22.58
N SER A 428 -3.16 6.04 21.77
CA SER A 428 -2.22 4.91 21.79
C SER A 428 -1.53 4.76 23.14
N VAL A 429 -1.06 5.86 23.73
CA VAL A 429 -0.42 5.87 25.06
C VAL A 429 -1.41 5.46 26.15
N CYS A 430 -2.64 5.99 26.12
CA CYS A 430 -3.69 5.64 27.08
C CYS A 430 -4.05 4.15 27.02
N LEU A 431 -4.27 3.60 25.82
CA LEU A 431 -4.59 2.19 25.62
C LEU A 431 -3.43 1.28 26.08
N TYR A 432 -2.19 1.66 25.78
CA TYR A 432 -1.02 0.91 26.19
C TYR A 432 -0.82 0.92 27.71
N PHE A 433 -1.00 2.08 28.35
CA PHE A 433 -0.94 2.19 29.82
C PHE A 433 -2.04 1.35 30.49
N LEU A 434 -3.28 1.44 30.01
CA LEU A 434 -4.39 0.62 30.49
C LEU A 434 -4.10 -0.87 30.35
N SER A 435 -3.46 -1.27 29.24
CA SER A 435 -3.07 -2.66 29.00
C SER A 435 -2.03 -3.16 29.99
N ILE A 436 -1.03 -2.34 30.36
CA ILE A 436 -0.05 -2.69 31.39
C ILE A 436 -0.74 -2.86 32.74
N VAL A 437 -1.69 -1.98 33.08
CA VAL A 437 -2.46 -2.08 34.33
C VAL A 437 -3.27 -3.37 34.36
N LEU A 438 -4.02 -3.68 33.31
CA LEU A 438 -4.82 -4.90 33.22
C LEU A 438 -3.97 -6.18 33.35
N LEU A 439 -2.79 -6.21 32.71
CA LEU A 439 -1.88 -7.36 32.82
C LEU A 439 -1.27 -7.56 34.21
N LYS A 440 -1.30 -6.53 35.07
CA LYS A 440 -0.82 -6.60 36.46
C LYS A 440 -1.92 -6.98 37.45
N ILE A 441 -3.18 -7.02 37.05
CA ILE A 441 -4.27 -7.47 37.91
C ILE A 441 -4.16 -8.99 38.04
N PRO A 442 -3.92 -9.54 39.24
CA PRO A 442 -3.92 -10.99 39.43
C PRO A 442 -5.31 -11.52 39.11
N ILE A 443 -5.39 -12.49 38.19
CA ILE A 443 -6.61 -13.24 37.93
C ILE A 443 -6.79 -14.16 39.14
N VAL A 444 -7.76 -13.82 40.01
CA VAL A 444 -8.15 -14.62 41.17
C VAL A 444 -9.08 -15.75 40.74
#